data_AF-A0A545TIJ6-F1
#
_entry.id   AF-A0A545TIJ6-F1
#
_cell.length_a   1.000
_cell.length_b   1.000
_cell.length_c   1.000
_cell.angle_alpha   90.00
_cell.angle_beta   90.00
_cell.angle_gamma   90.00
#
_symmetry.space_group_name_H-M   'P 1'
#
loop_
_entity.id
_entity.type
_entity.pdbx_description
1 polymer ?
#
loop_
_entity_poly.entity_id
_entity_poly.type
_entity_poly.pdbx_seq_one_letter_code
_entity_poly.pdbx_strand_id
1 'polypeptide(L)'
;MLRIGLFCAILLMGSSSFAQASSKIAVFYPQSKEPYHSIYREIIDGVRSDSEHEIIEQILDKKFDINEIVAELKQEEINQVIALGRIGYQLAKQLPSDISAVSGALPFSPNGVSGISLISEPANLFDYLRLVAPEVKTIHVAYSARSAWIIDLAQIAANERNLNFNAKMVANTADAIAFYTNLFDSNISKNDAIWLPVDRVSSHDKVTLPIILEKAWSNEVVVFSSKPSHAKRGALFSTYPNNFKLGQRLAGMVNELANTPKSQKFSALKDLQLAVNLRTAAHLGLKYSSEQQQSFKLVFPE
;
A
#
# COMPACT_ATOMS: atom_id res chain seq x y z
N MET A 1 -47.05 -39.02 -60.85
CA MET A 1 -46.95 -38.41 -59.51
C MET A 1 -45.85 -39.15 -58.76
N LEU A 2 -44.64 -38.57 -58.71
CA LEU A 2 -43.46 -39.17 -58.10
C LEU A 2 -43.15 -38.38 -56.81
N ARG A 3 -43.21 -39.02 -55.63
CA ARG A 3 -42.86 -38.39 -54.35
C ARG A 3 -41.42 -38.77 -54.00
N ILE A 4 -40.52 -37.78 -54.05
CA ILE A 4 -39.13 -37.86 -53.60
C ILE A 4 -39.13 -37.64 -52.08
N GLY A 5 -38.68 -38.65 -51.32
CA GLY A 5 -38.45 -38.55 -49.88
C GLY A 5 -37.08 -37.97 -49.60
N LEU A 6 -37.03 -36.84 -48.89
CA LEU A 6 -35.81 -36.16 -48.48
C LEU A 6 -35.32 -36.73 -47.14
N PHE A 7 -34.11 -37.28 -47.12
CA PHE A 7 -33.46 -37.86 -45.95
C PHE A 7 -32.63 -36.77 -45.24
N CYS A 8 -33.09 -36.26 -44.09
CA CYS A 8 -32.33 -35.32 -43.26
C CYS A 8 -31.44 -36.11 -42.29
N ALA A 9 -30.14 -36.19 -42.59
CA ALA A 9 -29.13 -36.64 -41.65
C ALA A 9 -28.76 -35.50 -40.70
N ILE A 10 -29.11 -35.64 -39.42
CA ILE A 10 -28.73 -34.72 -38.35
C ILE A 10 -27.32 -35.12 -37.88
N LEU A 11 -26.31 -34.32 -38.22
CA LEU A 11 -24.98 -34.43 -37.63
C LEU A 11 -25.00 -33.90 -36.18
N LEU A 12 -24.87 -34.82 -35.22
CA LEU A 12 -24.55 -34.49 -33.83
C LEU A 12 -23.08 -34.10 -33.73
N MET A 13 -22.78 -32.80 -33.78
CA MET A 13 -21.47 -32.28 -33.39
C MET A 13 -21.35 -32.31 -31.87
N GLY A 14 -20.63 -33.30 -31.35
CA GLY A 14 -20.22 -33.36 -29.95
C GLY A 14 -19.36 -32.15 -29.61
N SER A 15 -19.88 -31.27 -28.78
CA SER A 15 -19.15 -30.12 -28.24
C SER A 15 -18.28 -30.62 -27.09
N SER A 16 -17.01 -30.89 -27.35
CA SER A 16 -16.03 -31.10 -26.30
C SER A 16 -15.82 -29.78 -25.55
N SER A 17 -16.51 -29.60 -24.42
CA SER A 17 -16.15 -28.54 -23.47
C SER A 17 -14.82 -28.92 -22.85
N PHE A 18 -13.73 -28.30 -23.30
CA PHE A 18 -12.48 -28.31 -22.57
C PHE A 18 -12.71 -27.51 -21.29
N ALA A 19 -12.79 -28.21 -20.15
CA ALA A 19 -12.66 -27.56 -18.85
C ALA A 19 -11.26 -26.94 -18.80
N GLN A 20 -11.18 -25.61 -18.87
CA GLN A 20 -9.93 -24.90 -18.69
C GLN A 20 -9.47 -25.18 -17.26
N ALA A 21 -8.31 -25.84 -17.13
CA ALA A 21 -7.72 -26.10 -15.82
C ALA A 21 -7.53 -24.75 -15.10
N SER A 22 -8.13 -24.62 -13.92
CA SER A 22 -7.97 -23.42 -13.09
C SER A 22 -6.49 -23.27 -12.76
N SER A 23 -5.89 -22.15 -13.15
CA SER A 23 -4.50 -21.81 -12.79
C SER A 23 -4.40 -21.64 -11.27
N LYS A 24 -3.27 -22.00 -10.67
CA LYS A 24 -3.06 -21.94 -9.21
C LYS A 24 -2.19 -20.73 -8.83
N ILE A 25 -2.50 -20.10 -7.70
CA ILE A 25 -1.66 -19.07 -7.07
C ILE A 25 -1.28 -19.54 -5.66
N ALA A 26 0.02 -19.63 -5.38
CA ALA A 26 0.48 -19.86 -4.01
C ALA A 26 0.62 -18.55 -3.24
N VAL A 27 0.05 -18.49 -2.03
CA VAL A 27 0.16 -17.35 -1.13
C VAL A 27 0.95 -17.74 0.11
N PHE A 28 2.19 -17.24 0.20
CA PHE A 28 3.07 -17.46 1.34
C PHE A 28 2.96 -16.33 2.34
N TYR A 29 2.76 -16.65 3.62
CA TYR A 29 2.70 -15.65 4.68
C TYR A 29 3.24 -16.21 6.01
N PRO A 30 3.79 -15.37 6.89
CA PRO A 30 4.37 -15.86 8.13
C PRO A 30 3.30 -16.23 9.16
N GLN A 31 3.60 -17.24 9.99
CA GLN A 31 2.82 -17.49 11.20
C GLN A 31 2.87 -16.25 12.10
N SER A 32 1.70 -15.72 12.46
CA SER A 32 1.59 -14.50 13.26
C SER A 32 0.40 -14.53 14.21
N LYS A 33 0.50 -13.75 15.29
CA LYS A 33 -0.60 -13.50 16.23
C LYS A 33 -1.32 -12.21 15.83
N GLU A 34 -2.48 -11.96 16.42
CA GLU A 34 -3.16 -10.67 16.29
C GLU A 34 -2.27 -9.50 16.71
N PRO A 35 -2.37 -8.33 16.06
CA PRO A 35 -3.30 -8.00 14.97
C PRO A 35 -2.81 -8.39 13.57
N TYR A 36 -1.63 -9.02 13.43
CA TYR A 36 -1.04 -9.30 12.12
C TYR A 36 -1.74 -10.46 11.39
N HIS A 37 -2.27 -11.42 12.13
CA HIS A 37 -3.01 -12.56 11.56
C HIS A 37 -4.22 -12.08 10.74
N SER A 38 -5.06 -11.22 11.31
CA SER A 38 -6.21 -10.64 10.62
C SER A 38 -5.82 -9.84 9.37
N ILE A 39 -4.70 -9.11 9.41
CA ILE A 39 -4.16 -8.41 8.22
C ILE A 39 -3.87 -9.39 7.07
N TYR A 40 -3.18 -10.50 7.34
CA TYR A 40 -2.89 -11.49 6.29
C TYR A 40 -4.17 -12.14 5.75
N ARG A 41 -5.12 -12.45 6.64
CA ARG A 41 -6.43 -12.98 6.24
C ARG A 41 -7.18 -12.04 5.31
N GLU A 42 -7.28 -10.76 5.63
CA GLU A 42 -7.92 -9.76 4.76
C GLU A 42 -7.25 -9.66 3.38
N ILE A 43 -5.92 -9.74 3.32
CA ILE A 43 -5.18 -9.76 2.04
C ILE A 43 -5.52 -11.02 1.26
N ILE A 44 -5.50 -12.19 1.88
CA ILE A 44 -5.78 -13.48 1.23
C ILE A 44 -7.24 -13.52 0.74
N ASP A 45 -8.18 -13.02 1.52
CA ASP A 45 -9.59 -12.91 1.12
C ASP A 45 -9.75 -11.97 -0.08
N GLY A 46 -8.96 -10.90 -0.13
CA GLY A 46 -8.83 -10.02 -1.30
C GLY A 46 -8.30 -10.76 -2.53
N VAL A 47 -7.26 -11.58 -2.38
CA VAL A 47 -6.70 -12.42 -3.47
C VAL A 47 -7.76 -13.38 -4.02
N ARG A 48 -8.55 -14.01 -3.13
CA ARG A 48 -9.63 -14.94 -3.50
C ARG A 48 -10.80 -14.28 -4.21
N SER A 49 -11.09 -13.03 -3.87
CA SER A 49 -12.31 -12.37 -4.32
C SER A 49 -12.40 -12.14 -5.84
N ASP A 50 -11.28 -12.28 -6.56
CA ASP A 50 -11.14 -11.97 -7.98
C ASP A 50 -10.54 -13.15 -8.77
N SER A 51 -10.52 -14.35 -8.20
CA SER A 51 -9.75 -15.46 -8.78
C SER A 51 -10.64 -16.48 -9.51
N GLU A 52 -10.45 -16.57 -10.83
CA GLU A 52 -10.63 -17.84 -11.58
C GLU A 52 -9.57 -18.90 -11.18
N HIS A 53 -8.64 -18.51 -10.30
CA HIS A 53 -7.52 -19.30 -9.83
C HIS A 53 -7.84 -20.01 -8.52
N GLU A 54 -7.31 -21.21 -8.35
CA GLU A 54 -7.25 -21.89 -7.06
C GLU A 54 -6.15 -21.25 -6.19
N ILE A 55 -6.49 -20.89 -4.95
CA ILE A 55 -5.57 -20.22 -4.02
C ILE A 55 -5.00 -21.22 -3.02
N ILE A 56 -3.70 -21.49 -3.11
CA ILE A 56 -2.97 -22.39 -2.21
C ILE A 56 -2.28 -21.56 -1.13
N GLU A 57 -2.81 -21.59 0.08
CA GLU A 57 -2.21 -20.91 1.24
C GLU A 57 -1.07 -21.73 1.84
N GLN A 58 0.08 -21.09 2.10
CA GLN A 58 1.20 -21.72 2.79
C GLN A 58 1.78 -20.83 3.89
N ILE A 59 1.88 -21.39 5.09
CA ILE A 59 2.55 -20.73 6.21
C ILE A 59 4.06 -20.88 6.02
N LEU A 60 4.75 -19.75 6.00
CA LEU A 60 6.19 -19.69 5.77
C LEU A 60 6.96 -19.61 7.10
N ASP A 61 7.84 -20.58 7.33
CA ASP A 61 8.78 -20.56 8.46
C ASP A 61 9.89 -19.51 8.28
N LYS A 62 10.49 -19.05 9.37
CA LYS A 62 11.64 -18.13 9.34
C LYS A 62 12.88 -18.73 8.67
N LYS A 63 13.03 -20.06 8.71
CA LYS A 63 14.15 -20.82 8.17
C LYS A 63 13.68 -21.75 7.05
N PHE A 64 12.87 -21.23 6.13
CA PHE A 64 12.42 -21.99 4.97
C PHE A 64 13.59 -22.46 4.10
N ASP A 65 13.45 -23.64 3.48
CA ASP A 65 14.36 -24.12 2.44
C ASP A 65 13.78 -23.73 1.07
N ILE A 66 14.54 -22.92 0.32
CA ILE A 66 14.13 -22.49 -1.02
C ILE A 66 14.01 -23.65 -2.01
N ASN A 67 14.87 -24.67 -1.90
CA ASN A 67 14.87 -25.79 -2.85
C ASN A 67 13.64 -26.67 -2.66
N GLU A 68 13.22 -26.87 -1.40
CA GLU A 68 11.98 -27.59 -1.07
C GLU A 68 10.76 -26.86 -1.61
N ILE A 69 10.66 -25.54 -1.35
CA ILE A 69 9.55 -24.72 -1.86
C ILE A 69 9.49 -24.73 -3.40
N VAL A 70 10.64 -24.58 -4.07
CA VAL A 70 10.67 -24.60 -5.54
C VAL A 70 10.29 -25.97 -6.09
N ALA A 71 10.71 -27.07 -5.45
CA ALA A 71 10.33 -28.41 -5.85
C ALA A 71 8.81 -28.63 -5.70
N GLU A 72 8.23 -28.19 -4.58
CA GLU A 72 6.79 -28.27 -4.32
C GLU A 72 5.98 -27.45 -5.33
N LEU A 73 6.37 -26.19 -5.57
CA LEU A 73 5.72 -25.34 -6.56
C LEU A 73 5.74 -25.97 -7.96
N LYS A 74 6.86 -26.60 -8.36
CA LYS A 74 6.96 -27.30 -9.65
C LYS A 74 6.12 -28.56 -9.70
N GLN A 75 6.08 -29.34 -8.63
CA GLN A 75 5.27 -30.55 -8.53
C GLN A 75 3.76 -30.24 -8.63
N GLU A 76 3.33 -29.12 -8.04
CA GLU A 76 1.94 -28.66 -8.06
C GLU A 76 1.57 -27.83 -9.31
N GLU A 77 2.52 -27.65 -10.23
CA GLU A 77 2.42 -26.83 -11.45
C GLU A 77 2.06 -25.34 -11.16
N ILE A 78 2.58 -24.80 -10.05
CA ILE A 78 2.37 -23.42 -9.61
C ILE A 78 3.55 -22.55 -10.06
N ASN A 79 3.27 -21.56 -10.91
CA ASN A 79 4.25 -20.58 -11.39
C ASN A 79 3.93 -19.14 -10.96
N GLN A 80 2.92 -18.94 -10.11
CA GLN A 80 2.49 -17.63 -9.60
C GLN A 80 2.52 -17.63 -8.07
N VAL A 81 3.25 -16.68 -7.50
CA VAL A 81 3.47 -16.57 -6.06
C VAL A 81 3.16 -15.16 -5.55
N ILE A 82 2.35 -15.08 -4.51
CA ILE A 82 2.18 -13.89 -3.68
C ILE A 82 2.87 -14.14 -2.34
N ALA A 83 3.90 -13.35 -2.04
CA ALA A 83 4.71 -13.53 -0.83
C ALA A 83 4.52 -12.33 0.14
N LEU A 84 3.96 -12.59 1.31
CA LEU A 84 3.54 -11.57 2.26
C LEU A 84 4.53 -11.38 3.41
N GLY A 85 4.70 -10.13 3.82
CA GLY A 85 5.52 -9.75 4.96
C GLY A 85 7.02 -9.87 4.71
N ARG A 86 7.82 -9.69 5.77
CA ARG A 86 9.29 -9.67 5.68
C ARG A 86 9.88 -10.98 5.19
N ILE A 87 9.33 -12.10 5.64
CA ILE A 87 9.84 -13.44 5.32
C ILE A 87 9.43 -13.80 3.88
N GLY A 88 8.16 -13.57 3.50
CA GLY A 88 7.71 -13.74 2.12
C GLY A 88 8.51 -12.89 1.14
N TYR A 89 8.86 -11.66 1.51
CA TYR A 89 9.75 -10.83 0.70
C TYR A 89 11.16 -11.44 0.51
N GLN A 90 11.71 -12.17 1.48
CA GLN A 90 12.97 -12.91 1.29
C GLN A 90 12.80 -14.13 0.38
N LEU A 91 11.63 -14.80 0.44
CA LEU A 91 11.30 -15.88 -0.47
C LEU A 91 11.23 -15.36 -1.91
N ALA A 92 10.49 -14.27 -2.15
CA ALA A 92 10.35 -13.68 -3.49
C ALA A 92 11.69 -13.29 -4.14
N LYS A 93 12.71 -12.93 -3.35
CA LYS A 93 14.06 -12.65 -3.85
C LYS A 93 14.84 -13.87 -4.32
N GLN A 94 14.51 -15.04 -3.79
CA GLN A 94 15.23 -16.29 -4.02
C GLN A 94 14.52 -17.19 -5.03
N LEU A 95 13.27 -16.88 -5.38
CA LEU A 95 12.53 -17.64 -6.38
C LEU A 95 13.19 -17.54 -7.76
N PRO A 96 13.28 -18.66 -8.49
CA PRO A 96 13.69 -18.68 -9.90
C PRO A 96 12.83 -17.77 -10.79
N SER A 97 13.42 -17.26 -11.88
CA SER A 97 12.75 -16.30 -12.78
C SER A 97 11.57 -16.87 -13.59
N ASP A 98 11.45 -18.20 -13.68
CA ASP A 98 10.29 -18.90 -14.26
C ASP A 98 9.07 -18.87 -13.32
N ILE A 99 9.24 -18.48 -12.06
CA ILE A 99 8.16 -18.28 -11.09
C ILE A 99 7.89 -16.78 -10.94
N SER A 100 6.71 -16.34 -11.38
CA SER A 100 6.26 -14.96 -11.21
C SER A 100 5.92 -14.69 -9.76
N ALA A 101 6.72 -13.85 -9.10
CA ALA A 101 6.55 -13.54 -7.68
C ALA A 101 6.26 -12.06 -7.44
N VAL A 102 5.26 -11.76 -6.61
CA VAL A 102 4.98 -10.42 -6.09
C VAL A 102 5.03 -10.39 -4.58
N SER A 103 5.54 -9.30 -4.01
CA SER A 103 5.61 -9.10 -2.56
C SER A 103 4.62 -8.04 -2.06
N GLY A 104 4.10 -8.25 -0.85
CA GLY A 104 3.17 -7.32 -0.20
C GLY A 104 3.23 -7.37 1.33
N ALA A 105 2.36 -6.61 1.99
CA ALA A 105 2.23 -6.58 3.45
C ALA A 105 3.50 -6.15 4.22
N LEU A 106 4.37 -5.36 3.60
CA LEU A 106 5.49 -4.69 4.26
C LEU A 106 5.85 -3.36 3.59
N PRO A 107 6.44 -2.39 4.31
CA PRO A 107 7.05 -1.22 3.68
C PRO A 107 8.44 -1.58 3.12
N PHE A 108 8.63 -1.42 1.81
CA PHE A 108 9.91 -1.62 1.12
C PHE A 108 10.13 -0.61 -0.01
N SER A 109 11.38 -0.42 -0.40
CA SER A 109 11.78 0.45 -1.51
C SER A 109 12.00 -0.40 -2.78
N PRO A 110 11.88 0.17 -3.99
CA PRO A 110 12.17 -0.55 -5.23
C PRO A 110 13.60 -1.09 -5.23
N ASN A 111 13.78 -2.40 -5.47
CA ASN A 111 15.11 -3.05 -5.44
C ASN A 111 15.15 -4.43 -6.13
N GLY A 112 14.50 -4.55 -7.29
CA GLY A 112 14.47 -5.80 -8.07
C GLY A 112 13.30 -6.73 -7.79
N VAL A 113 12.59 -6.54 -6.67
CA VAL A 113 11.41 -7.35 -6.32
C VAL A 113 10.14 -6.69 -6.84
N SER A 114 9.28 -7.45 -7.52
CA SER A 114 7.95 -7.00 -7.91
C SER A 114 7.01 -6.98 -6.70
N GLY A 115 6.05 -6.06 -6.65
CA GLY A 115 5.07 -6.00 -5.57
C GLY A 115 4.52 -4.61 -5.25
N ILE A 116 3.79 -4.56 -4.14
CA ILE A 116 3.15 -3.35 -3.64
C ILE A 116 3.70 -3.05 -2.25
N SER A 117 4.42 -1.94 -2.12
CA SER A 117 4.96 -1.46 -0.85
C SER A 117 3.86 -0.85 0.00
N LEU A 118 3.84 -1.12 1.31
CA LEU A 118 2.92 -0.45 2.26
C LEU A 118 3.25 1.04 2.51
N ILE A 119 4.13 1.63 1.72
CA ILE A 119 4.37 3.08 1.70
C ILE A 119 3.26 3.71 0.86
N SER A 120 2.51 4.65 1.46
CA SER A 120 1.37 5.32 0.81
C SER A 120 1.78 6.06 -0.46
N GLU A 121 0.96 5.93 -1.50
CA GLU A 121 1.06 6.70 -2.73
C GLU A 121 0.82 8.20 -2.44
N PRO A 122 1.79 9.10 -2.73
CA PRO A 122 1.67 10.52 -2.39
C PRO A 122 0.49 11.21 -3.08
N ALA A 123 0.13 10.80 -4.29
CA ALA A 123 -1.04 11.30 -5.00
C ALA A 123 -2.32 11.15 -4.17
N ASN A 124 -2.62 9.93 -3.73
CA ASN A 124 -3.77 9.64 -2.86
C ASN A 124 -3.67 10.35 -1.50
N LEU A 125 -2.45 10.44 -0.95
CA LEU A 125 -2.23 11.11 0.32
C LEU A 125 -2.54 12.61 0.26
N PHE A 126 -2.16 13.27 -0.84
CA PHE A 126 -2.43 14.69 -1.05
C PHE A 126 -3.88 14.96 -1.47
N ASP A 127 -4.55 13.99 -2.08
CA ASP A 127 -6.01 14.06 -2.28
C ASP A 127 -6.74 14.08 -0.94
N TYR A 128 -6.33 13.23 0.01
CA TYR A 128 -6.86 13.29 1.37
C TYR A 128 -6.52 14.61 2.08
N LEU A 129 -5.31 15.15 1.89
CA LEU A 129 -4.96 16.46 2.45
C LEU A 129 -5.90 17.55 1.96
N ARG A 130 -6.22 17.61 0.65
CA ARG A 130 -7.17 18.57 0.09
C ARG A 130 -8.59 18.37 0.62
N LEU A 131 -8.99 17.12 0.85
CA LEU A 131 -10.29 16.79 1.41
C LEU A 131 -10.47 17.31 2.84
N VAL A 132 -9.44 17.18 3.69
CA VAL A 132 -9.53 17.50 5.13
C VAL A 132 -8.97 18.86 5.51
N ALA A 133 -8.07 19.42 4.71
CA ALA A 133 -7.44 20.72 4.96
C ALA A 133 -7.25 21.51 3.64
N PRO A 134 -8.35 21.96 3.00
CA PRO A 134 -8.33 22.56 1.66
C PRO A 134 -7.54 23.88 1.56
N GLU A 135 -7.31 24.56 2.69
CA GLU A 135 -6.52 25.80 2.72
C GLU A 135 -5.01 25.56 2.54
N VAL A 136 -4.53 24.33 2.73
CA VAL A 136 -3.11 24.01 2.60
C VAL A 136 -2.62 24.22 1.16
N LYS A 137 -1.49 24.92 1.03
CA LYS A 137 -0.78 25.20 -0.22
C LYS A 137 0.64 24.67 -0.24
N THR A 138 1.26 24.50 0.93
CA THR A 138 2.65 24.05 1.04
C THR A 138 2.75 22.83 1.93
N ILE A 139 3.53 21.84 1.50
CA ILE A 139 3.86 20.64 2.28
C ILE A 139 5.35 20.66 2.59
N HIS A 140 5.69 20.48 3.86
CA HIS A 140 7.05 20.33 4.35
C HIS A 140 7.31 18.89 4.79
N VAL A 141 8.48 18.35 4.43
CA VAL A 141 8.87 16.99 4.81
C VAL A 141 10.38 16.88 4.99
N ALA A 142 10.81 16.28 6.10
CA ALA A 142 12.15 15.73 6.20
C ALA A 142 12.15 14.24 5.81
N TYR A 143 13.20 13.78 5.14
CA TYR A 143 13.32 12.39 4.69
C TYR A 143 14.76 11.87 4.73
N SER A 144 14.93 10.58 4.98
CA SER A 144 16.24 9.92 4.85
C SER A 144 16.50 9.47 3.40
N ALA A 145 17.75 9.16 3.07
CA ALA A 145 18.13 8.60 1.77
C ALA A 145 17.28 7.36 1.37
N ARG A 146 16.85 6.55 2.34
CA ARG A 146 16.00 5.38 2.09
C ARG A 146 14.62 5.73 1.53
N SER A 147 14.12 6.92 1.87
CA SER A 147 12.81 7.42 1.47
C SER A 147 12.88 8.31 0.23
N ALA A 148 14.06 8.56 -0.35
CA ALA A 148 14.20 9.46 -1.50
C ALA A 148 13.25 9.10 -2.66
N TRP A 149 13.12 7.81 -2.98
CA TRP A 149 12.24 7.34 -4.05
C TRP A 149 10.76 7.73 -3.89
N ILE A 150 10.24 7.80 -2.67
CA ILE A 150 8.84 8.22 -2.45
C ILE A 150 8.70 9.74 -2.49
N ILE A 151 9.77 10.47 -2.20
CA ILE A 151 9.83 11.93 -2.28
C ILE A 151 9.84 12.37 -3.74
N ASP A 152 10.49 11.63 -4.64
CA ASP A 152 10.42 11.89 -6.08
C ASP A 152 8.97 11.79 -6.60
N LEU A 153 8.25 10.73 -6.19
CA LEU A 153 6.82 10.57 -6.50
C LEU A 153 5.97 11.67 -5.87
N ALA A 154 6.30 12.10 -4.65
CA ALA A 154 5.61 13.18 -3.97
C ALA A 154 5.80 14.53 -4.66
N GLN A 155 6.99 14.83 -5.17
CA GLN A 155 7.24 16.06 -5.92
C GLN A 155 6.35 16.14 -7.17
N ILE A 156 6.23 15.03 -7.92
CA ILE A 156 5.35 14.94 -9.09
C ILE A 156 3.88 15.14 -8.65
N ALA A 157 3.43 14.40 -7.65
CA ALA A 157 2.06 14.47 -7.17
C ALA A 157 1.67 15.85 -6.63
N ALA A 158 2.60 16.57 -6.00
CA ALA A 158 2.40 17.93 -5.53
C ALA A 158 2.26 18.93 -6.68
N ASN A 159 3.12 18.83 -7.70
CA ASN A 159 3.07 19.68 -8.89
C ASN A 159 1.72 19.51 -9.62
N GLU A 160 1.27 18.27 -9.84
CA GLU A 160 -0.04 17.98 -10.46
C GLU A 160 -1.23 18.54 -9.67
N ARG A 161 -1.04 18.82 -8.38
CA ARG A 161 -2.06 19.33 -7.46
C ARG A 161 -1.90 20.81 -7.14
N ASN A 162 -0.96 21.50 -7.79
CA ASN A 162 -0.61 22.90 -7.52
C ASN A 162 -0.25 23.14 -6.04
N LEU A 163 0.49 22.20 -5.43
CA LEU A 163 1.02 22.31 -4.08
C LEU A 163 2.51 22.63 -4.14
N ASN A 164 2.96 23.55 -3.29
CA ASN A 164 4.37 23.75 -3.03
C ASN A 164 4.87 22.57 -2.19
N PHE A 165 6.04 22.02 -2.54
CA PHE A 165 6.61 20.87 -1.85
C PHE A 165 8.04 21.17 -1.42
N ASN A 166 8.24 21.31 -0.12
CA ASN A 166 9.52 21.60 0.50
C ASN A 166 10.06 20.33 1.18
N ALA A 167 10.92 19.62 0.48
CA ALA A 167 11.55 18.40 0.97
C ALA A 167 13.00 18.65 1.39
N LYS A 168 13.36 18.18 2.60
CA LYS A 168 14.72 18.23 3.13
C LYS A 168 15.25 16.83 3.40
N MET A 169 16.30 16.45 2.68
CA MET A 169 17.04 15.23 3.03
C MET A 169 17.81 15.43 4.33
N VAL A 170 17.74 14.44 5.21
CA VAL A 170 18.39 14.42 6.54
C VAL A 170 19.18 13.12 6.71
N ALA A 171 20.35 13.18 7.34
CA ALA A 171 21.19 11.99 7.53
C ALA A 171 20.85 11.25 8.84
N ASN A 172 20.42 11.99 9.86
CA ASN A 172 20.12 11.45 11.18
C ASN A 172 18.92 12.18 11.84
N THR A 173 18.47 11.67 12.99
CA THR A 173 17.31 12.23 13.70
C THR A 173 17.56 13.65 14.22
N ALA A 174 18.81 14.01 14.56
CA ALA A 174 19.13 15.36 15.01
C ALA A 174 18.98 16.39 13.88
N ASP A 175 19.41 16.04 12.66
CA ASP A 175 19.19 16.88 11.48
C ASP A 175 17.68 17.11 11.23
N ALA A 176 16.86 16.08 11.44
CA ALA A 176 15.41 16.19 11.32
C ALA A 176 14.82 17.14 12.37
N ILE A 177 15.26 17.05 13.63
CA ILE A 177 14.85 17.98 14.69
C ILE A 177 15.25 19.41 14.34
N ALA A 178 16.47 19.61 13.85
CA ALA A 178 16.95 20.93 13.44
C ALA A 178 16.10 21.51 12.31
N PHE A 179 15.78 20.70 11.29
CA PHE A 179 14.88 21.11 10.21
C PHE A 179 13.50 21.56 10.72
N TYR A 180 12.83 20.74 11.53
CA TYR A 180 11.50 21.09 12.03
C TYR A 180 11.54 22.27 13.01
N THR A 181 12.59 22.39 13.83
CA THR A 181 12.77 23.54 14.72
C THR A 181 12.88 24.83 13.92
N ASN A 182 13.78 24.87 12.93
CA ASN A 182 13.94 26.03 12.05
C ASN A 182 12.66 26.33 11.25
N LEU A 183 11.90 25.30 10.87
CA LEU A 183 10.62 25.47 10.18
C LEU A 183 9.60 26.20 11.06
N PHE A 184 9.47 25.81 12.34
CA PHE A 184 8.56 26.48 13.28
C PHE A 184 9.06 27.85 13.74
N ASP A 185 10.37 28.08 13.71
CA ASP A 185 10.95 29.39 14.01
C ASP A 185 10.86 30.35 12.79
N SER A 186 10.36 29.86 11.66
CA SER A 186 10.07 30.62 10.45
C SER A 186 8.57 30.99 10.34
N ASN A 187 8.17 31.66 9.26
CA ASN A 187 6.77 32.07 9.02
C ASN A 187 5.90 30.91 8.50
N ILE A 188 5.86 29.77 9.21
CA ILE A 188 4.89 28.71 8.94
C ILE A 188 3.49 29.15 9.39
N SER A 189 2.47 28.77 8.64
CA SER A 189 1.10 29.22 8.81
C SER A 189 0.08 28.09 8.67
N LYS A 190 -1.20 28.41 8.82
CA LYS A 190 -2.32 27.49 8.53
C LYS A 190 -2.40 27.03 7.08
N ASN A 191 -1.71 27.70 6.14
CA ASN A 191 -1.60 27.29 4.74
C ASN A 191 -0.49 26.26 4.50
N ASP A 192 0.24 25.88 5.55
CA ASP A 192 1.32 24.91 5.51
C ASP A 192 0.89 23.60 6.19
N ALA A 193 1.48 22.51 5.74
CA ALA A 193 1.33 21.20 6.37
C ALA A 193 2.66 20.49 6.50
N ILE A 194 2.82 19.69 7.54
CA ILE A 194 3.97 18.82 7.76
C ILE A 194 3.55 17.38 7.46
N TRP A 195 4.26 16.75 6.52
CA TRP A 195 4.12 15.33 6.22
C TRP A 195 5.13 14.50 7.01
N LEU A 196 4.62 13.48 7.72
CA LEU A 196 5.43 12.47 8.39
C LEU A 196 5.42 11.14 7.60
N PRO A 197 6.44 10.87 6.75
CA PRO A 197 6.51 9.62 5.98
C PRO A 197 6.79 8.39 6.86
N VAL A 198 6.71 7.20 6.26
CA VAL A 198 7.20 5.95 6.88
C VAL A 198 8.74 5.93 6.89
N ASP A 199 9.31 6.78 7.74
CA ASP A 199 10.75 6.97 7.89
C ASP A 199 11.10 6.93 9.39
N ARG A 200 12.16 6.19 9.75
CA ARG A 200 12.60 6.05 11.14
C ARG A 200 13.58 7.12 11.57
N VAL A 201 14.20 7.82 10.61
CA VAL A 201 15.13 8.91 10.85
C VAL A 201 14.36 10.21 10.99
N SER A 202 13.56 10.56 9.97
CA SER A 202 12.87 11.86 9.96
C SER A 202 11.58 11.89 10.78
N SER A 203 10.89 10.75 10.88
CA SER A 203 9.57 10.63 11.53
C SER A 203 9.61 9.69 12.74
N HIS A 204 10.65 9.79 13.57
CA HIS A 204 10.85 8.94 14.74
C HIS A 204 9.76 9.15 15.81
N ASP A 205 9.01 8.08 16.09
CA ASP A 205 7.78 8.13 16.90
C ASP A 205 7.97 8.62 18.35
N LYS A 206 9.17 8.46 18.92
CA LYS A 206 9.48 8.86 20.31
C LYS A 206 10.23 10.19 20.40
N VAL A 207 10.68 10.75 19.27
CA VAL A 207 11.61 11.88 19.28
C VAL A 207 11.06 13.02 18.43
N THR A 208 10.92 12.86 17.12
CA THR A 208 10.46 13.95 16.26
C THR A 208 8.96 14.16 16.36
N LEU A 209 8.17 13.09 16.44
CA LEU A 209 6.71 13.20 16.48
C LEU A 209 6.19 14.04 17.66
N PRO A 210 6.59 13.83 18.93
CA PRO A 210 6.09 14.66 20.04
C PRO A 210 6.39 16.15 19.84
N ILE A 211 7.62 16.48 19.43
CA ILE A 211 8.06 17.87 19.19
C ILE A 211 7.23 18.53 18.08
N ILE A 212 7.03 17.82 16.97
CA ILE A 212 6.25 18.33 15.83
C ILE A 212 4.81 18.55 16.23
N LEU A 213 4.18 17.61 16.93
CA LEU A 213 2.77 17.75 17.34
C LEU A 213 2.57 18.89 18.33
N GLU A 214 3.47 19.05 19.31
CA GLU A 214 3.42 20.14 20.27
C GLU A 214 3.54 21.50 19.58
N LYS A 215 4.56 21.68 18.73
CA LYS A 215 4.76 22.93 18.01
C LYS A 215 3.65 23.20 16.98
N ALA A 216 3.18 22.17 16.27
CA ALA A 216 2.10 22.31 15.30
C ALA A 216 0.79 22.70 15.96
N TRP A 217 0.49 22.16 17.14
CA TRP A 217 -0.68 22.54 17.93
C TRP A 217 -0.65 24.04 18.26
N SER A 218 0.47 24.53 18.79
CA SER A 218 0.63 25.93 19.19
C SER A 218 0.60 26.93 18.01
N ASN A 219 0.93 26.48 16.80
CA ASN A 219 0.99 27.32 15.60
C ASN A 219 -0.14 27.05 14.59
N GLU A 220 -1.13 26.22 14.96
CA GLU A 220 -2.26 25.84 14.10
C GLU A 220 -1.82 25.27 12.73
N VAL A 221 -0.74 24.48 12.73
CA VAL A 221 -0.18 23.86 11.52
C VAL A 221 -0.74 22.45 11.34
N VAL A 222 -1.13 22.11 10.11
CA VAL A 222 -1.60 20.76 9.79
C VAL A 222 -0.43 19.77 9.86
N VAL A 223 -0.63 18.65 10.56
CA VAL A 223 0.29 17.51 10.52
C VAL A 223 -0.45 16.29 10.00
N PHE A 224 0.09 15.64 8.98
CA PHE A 224 -0.46 14.37 8.47
C PHE A 224 0.62 13.32 8.32
N SER A 225 0.22 12.04 8.41
CA SER A 225 1.17 10.94 8.54
C SER A 225 0.85 9.73 7.69
N SER A 226 1.89 9.08 7.18
CA SER A 226 1.77 7.77 6.53
C SER A 226 1.84 6.60 7.54
N LYS A 227 1.79 6.88 8.85
CA LYS A 227 1.76 5.87 9.92
C LYS A 227 0.40 5.89 10.63
N PRO A 228 -0.35 4.78 10.64
CA PRO A 228 -1.72 4.74 11.18
C PRO A 228 -1.85 5.17 12.64
N SER A 229 -0.81 4.92 13.45
CA SER A 229 -0.81 5.24 14.88
C SER A 229 -0.72 6.74 15.18
N HIS A 230 -0.37 7.57 14.18
CA HIS A 230 -0.11 8.99 14.40
C HIS A 230 -1.39 9.83 14.51
N ALA A 231 -2.48 9.47 13.82
CA ALA A 231 -3.75 10.19 13.95
C ALA A 231 -4.26 10.16 15.40
N LYS A 232 -4.27 8.99 16.04
CA LYS A 232 -4.64 8.86 17.47
C LYS A 232 -3.77 9.72 18.39
N ARG A 233 -2.55 10.07 17.96
CA ARG A 233 -1.58 10.83 18.76
C ARG A 233 -1.64 12.34 18.55
N GLY A 234 -2.41 12.83 17.58
CA GLY A 234 -2.63 14.26 17.37
C GLY A 234 -2.36 14.76 15.95
N ALA A 235 -1.84 13.93 15.04
CA ALA A 235 -1.85 14.28 13.62
C ALA A 235 -3.30 14.43 13.14
N LEU A 236 -3.56 15.42 12.28
CA LEU A 236 -4.90 15.68 11.74
C LEU A 236 -5.47 14.43 11.08
N PHE A 237 -4.66 13.75 10.27
CA PHE A 237 -5.02 12.46 9.72
C PHE A 237 -3.79 11.57 9.52
N SER A 238 -4.08 10.29 9.38
CA SER A 238 -3.13 9.31 8.86
C SER A 238 -3.82 8.33 7.93
N THR A 239 -3.05 7.73 7.05
CA THR A 239 -3.53 6.69 6.15
C THR A 239 -3.13 5.30 6.64
N TYR A 240 -3.93 4.31 6.27
CA TYR A 240 -3.60 2.90 6.49
C TYR A 240 -4.12 2.04 5.34
N PRO A 241 -3.60 0.81 5.17
CA PRO A 241 -3.96 -0.01 4.02
C PRO A 241 -5.40 -0.50 4.06
N ASN A 242 -6.05 -0.50 2.90
CA ASN A 242 -7.17 -1.39 2.64
C ASN A 242 -6.60 -2.77 2.24
N ASN A 243 -6.43 -3.66 3.22
CA ASN A 243 -5.79 -4.96 3.03
C ASN A 243 -6.50 -5.85 2.01
N PHE A 244 -7.84 -5.82 1.99
CA PHE A 244 -8.63 -6.55 1.01
C PHE A 244 -8.34 -6.07 -0.43
N LYS A 245 -8.35 -4.75 -0.65
CA LYS A 245 -7.99 -4.17 -1.97
C LYS A 245 -6.53 -4.41 -2.34
N LEU A 246 -5.63 -4.40 -1.35
CA LEU A 246 -4.23 -4.81 -1.56
C LEU A 246 -4.15 -6.25 -2.08
N GLY A 247 -4.91 -7.18 -1.50
CA GLY A 247 -5.03 -8.56 -1.98
C GLY A 247 -5.44 -8.66 -3.45
N GLN A 248 -6.53 -7.98 -3.82
CA GLN A 248 -7.00 -7.92 -5.21
C GLN A 248 -5.91 -7.46 -6.18
N ARG A 249 -5.16 -6.42 -5.80
CA ARG A 249 -4.10 -5.88 -6.65
C ARG A 249 -2.85 -6.73 -6.73
N LEU A 250 -2.51 -7.45 -5.66
CA LEU A 250 -1.43 -8.43 -5.71
C LEU A 250 -1.78 -9.58 -6.67
N ALA A 251 -3.03 -10.06 -6.64
CA ALA A 251 -3.53 -11.05 -7.58
C ALA A 251 -3.46 -10.55 -9.03
N GLY A 252 -3.96 -9.34 -9.31
CA GLY A 252 -3.85 -8.72 -10.63
C GLY A 252 -2.40 -8.57 -11.09
N MET A 253 -1.50 -8.11 -10.21
CA MET A 253 -0.09 -7.91 -10.53
C MET A 253 0.62 -9.23 -10.87
N VAL A 254 0.38 -10.31 -10.12
CA VAL A 254 1.03 -11.61 -10.40
C VAL A 254 0.48 -12.25 -11.68
N ASN A 255 -0.80 -12.03 -12.00
CA ASN A 255 -1.41 -12.45 -13.27
C ASN A 255 -0.82 -11.71 -14.47
N GLU A 256 -0.58 -10.41 -14.34
CA GLU A 256 0.09 -9.65 -15.38
C GLU A 256 1.54 -10.11 -15.60
N LEU A 257 2.26 -10.46 -14.53
CA LEU A 257 3.63 -10.97 -14.61
C LEU A 257 3.70 -12.34 -15.30
N ALA A 258 2.74 -13.24 -15.04
CA ALA A 258 2.68 -14.53 -15.71
C ALA A 258 2.60 -14.39 -17.24
N ASN A 259 1.90 -13.35 -17.72
CA ASN A 259 1.80 -13.02 -19.15
C ASN A 259 3.00 -12.21 -19.67
N THR A 260 3.79 -11.59 -18.79
CA THR A 260 4.96 -10.76 -19.14
C THR A 260 6.15 -11.00 -18.19
N PRO A 261 6.76 -12.20 -18.19
CA PRO A 261 7.67 -12.65 -17.12
C PRO A 261 8.95 -11.82 -16.96
N LYS A 262 9.34 -11.08 -18.01
CA LYS A 262 10.53 -10.21 -17.99
C LYS A 262 10.27 -8.81 -17.42
N SER A 263 9.02 -8.46 -17.12
CA SER A 263 8.70 -7.15 -16.54
C SER A 263 8.85 -7.19 -15.02
N GLN A 264 9.50 -6.19 -14.43
CA GLN A 264 9.43 -5.97 -12.99
C GLN A 264 8.34 -4.95 -12.71
N LYS A 265 7.39 -5.27 -11.81
CA LYS A 265 6.25 -4.41 -11.48
C LYS A 265 6.31 -4.00 -10.03
N PHE A 266 6.43 -2.70 -9.77
CA PHE A 266 6.49 -2.15 -8.42
C PHE A 266 5.53 -0.97 -8.29
N SER A 267 4.88 -0.82 -7.14
CA SER A 267 4.09 0.38 -6.84
C SER A 267 4.06 0.71 -5.35
N ALA A 268 3.81 1.98 -5.03
CA ALA A 268 3.36 2.41 -3.72
C ALA A 268 1.88 2.01 -3.50
N LEU A 269 1.45 2.01 -2.25
CA LEU A 269 0.10 1.63 -1.86
C LEU A 269 -0.90 2.74 -2.19
N LYS A 270 -1.79 2.50 -3.16
CA LYS A 270 -2.84 3.47 -3.53
C LYS A 270 -4.15 3.24 -2.77
N ASP A 271 -4.44 2.00 -2.38
CA ASP A 271 -5.66 1.63 -1.66
C ASP A 271 -5.53 1.94 -0.18
N LEU A 272 -5.80 3.21 0.13
CA LEU A 272 -5.64 3.79 1.45
C LEU A 272 -7.01 4.08 2.05
N GLN A 273 -7.14 3.80 3.35
CA GLN A 273 -8.24 4.25 4.19
C GLN A 273 -7.78 5.42 5.05
N LEU A 274 -8.68 6.37 5.25
CA LEU A 274 -8.42 7.61 5.96
C LEU A 274 -8.83 7.48 7.44
N ALA A 275 -7.91 7.81 8.34
CA ALA A 275 -8.16 7.95 9.77
C ALA A 275 -7.97 9.41 10.19
N VAL A 276 -9.00 10.06 10.75
CA VAL A 276 -9.01 11.49 11.07
C VAL A 276 -9.10 11.73 12.58
N ASN A 277 -8.34 12.68 13.09
CA ASN A 277 -8.44 13.16 14.46
C ASN A 277 -9.38 14.37 14.51
N LEU A 278 -10.58 14.18 15.06
CA LEU A 278 -11.59 15.23 15.10
C LEU A 278 -11.27 16.31 16.14
N ARG A 279 -10.53 15.97 17.22
CA ARG A 279 -10.04 16.97 18.18
C ARG A 279 -9.02 17.89 17.53
N THR A 280 -8.06 17.34 16.79
CA THR A 280 -7.09 18.16 16.04
C THR A 280 -7.80 18.99 14.98
N ALA A 281 -8.78 18.43 14.27
CA ALA A 281 -9.55 19.19 13.29
C ALA A 281 -10.26 20.39 13.93
N ALA A 282 -10.94 20.19 15.06
CA ALA A 282 -11.62 21.25 15.78
C ALA A 282 -10.66 22.36 16.26
N HIS A 283 -9.48 21.98 16.76
CA HIS A 283 -8.43 22.92 17.15
C HIS A 283 -7.94 23.77 15.97
N LEU A 284 -7.82 23.16 14.78
CA LEU A 284 -7.46 23.85 13.54
C LEU A 284 -8.63 24.62 12.90
N GLY A 285 -9.79 24.69 13.56
CA GLY A 285 -11.00 25.34 13.02
C GLY A 285 -11.64 24.60 11.83
N LEU A 286 -11.24 23.35 11.57
CA LEU A 286 -11.72 22.54 10.46
C LEU A 286 -13.07 21.88 10.83
N LYS A 287 -14.06 22.07 9.96
CA LYS A 287 -15.40 21.47 10.11
C LYS A 287 -15.70 20.60 8.91
N TYR A 288 -16.22 19.41 9.16
CA TYR A 288 -16.51 18.41 8.12
C TYR A 288 -18.01 18.17 8.01
N SER A 289 -18.52 18.17 6.78
CA SER A 289 -19.89 17.76 6.48
C SER A 289 -20.11 16.27 6.82
N SER A 290 -21.37 15.86 6.94
CA SER A 290 -21.72 14.45 7.14
C SER A 290 -21.19 13.55 6.02
N GLU A 291 -21.19 14.04 4.78
CA GLU A 291 -20.65 13.32 3.62
C GLU A 291 -19.13 13.14 3.72
N GLN A 292 -18.39 14.18 4.10
CA GLN A 292 -16.95 14.07 4.35
C GLN A 292 -16.66 13.05 5.45
N GLN A 293 -17.42 13.08 6.56
CA GLN A 293 -17.23 12.15 7.67
C GLN A 293 -17.50 10.69 7.29
N GLN A 294 -18.43 10.42 6.36
CA GLN A 294 -18.66 9.06 5.85
C GLN A 294 -17.46 8.50 5.08
N SER A 295 -16.61 9.36 4.50
CA SER A 295 -15.37 8.94 3.86
C SER A 295 -14.26 8.57 4.86
N PHE A 296 -14.41 8.95 6.13
CA PHE A 296 -13.45 8.66 7.19
C PHE A 296 -13.72 7.26 7.72
N LYS A 297 -12.80 6.33 7.45
CA LYS A 297 -12.96 4.96 7.90
C LYS A 297 -12.79 4.83 9.41
N LEU A 298 -11.91 5.65 9.99
CA LEU A 298 -11.70 5.76 11.42
C LEU A 298 -11.73 7.23 11.83
N VAL A 299 -12.38 7.51 12.95
CA VAL A 299 -12.34 8.82 13.59
C VAL A 299 -11.84 8.65 15.02
N PHE A 300 -10.96 9.54 15.45
CA PHE A 300 -10.52 9.64 16.83
C PHE A 300 -11.22 10.84 17.48
N PRO A 301 -12.27 10.60 18.29
CA PRO A 301 -12.90 11.65 19.08
C PRO A 301 -12.03 12.03 20.28
N GLU A 302 -12.33 13.21 20.83
CA GLU A 302 -11.90 13.77 22.13
C GLU A 302 -10.74 13.06 22.85
#